data_AF-A0A4U9Y0S6-F1
#
_entry.id   AF-A0A4U9Y0S6-F1
#
_cell.length_a   1.000
_cell.length_b   1.000
_cell.length_c   1.000
_cell.angle_alpha   90.00
_cell.angle_beta   90.00
_cell.angle_gamma   90.00
#
_symmetry.space_group_name_H-M   'P 1'
#
loop_
_entity.id
_entity.type
_entity.pdbx_description
1 polymer ?
#
loop_
_entity_poly.entity_id
_entity_poly.type
_entity_poly.pdbx_seq_one_letter_code
_entity_poly.pdbx_strand_id
1 'polypeptide(L)' 'MSSKNLTPPIVMSDLRKEIIRMPEVIQECSGIFIYGRRIRSVLFSTDVSIIANSDADAVLAVYPFTPHPAI' A
#
# COMPACT_ATOMS: atom_id res chain seq x y z
N MET A 1 12.28 -10.08 -35.58
CA MET A 1 13.30 -9.70 -34.59
C MET A 1 12.60 -9.54 -33.25
N SER A 2 12.85 -10.44 -32.29
CA SER A 2 12.19 -10.43 -30.98
C SER A 2 12.94 -9.47 -30.04
N SER A 3 12.30 -8.40 -29.59
CA SER A 3 12.86 -7.48 -28.61
C SER A 3 12.96 -8.20 -27.26
N LYS A 4 14.19 -8.47 -26.80
CA LYS A 4 14.42 -8.89 -25.41
C LYS A 4 13.93 -7.78 -24.49
N ASN A 5 12.82 -8.00 -23.78
CA ASN A 5 12.43 -7.16 -22.67
C ASN A 5 13.49 -7.32 -21.57
N LEU A 6 14.39 -6.33 -21.44
CA LEU A 6 15.27 -6.25 -20.29
C LEU A 6 14.44 -5.80 -19.09
N THR A 7 14.00 -6.74 -18.26
CA THR A 7 13.43 -6.42 -16.96
C THR A 7 14.57 -5.98 -16.03
N PRO A 8 14.49 -4.77 -15.45
CA PRO A 8 15.49 -4.33 -14.49
C PRO A 8 15.45 -5.22 -13.23
N PRO A 9 16.60 -5.45 -12.56
CA PRO A 9 16.64 -6.24 -11.34
C PRO A 9 15.88 -5.52 -10.23
N ILE A 10 15.04 -6.27 -9.52
CA ILE A 10 14.34 -5.79 -8.34
C ILE A 10 15.23 -6.10 -7.13
N VAL A 11 15.73 -5.06 -6.47
CA VAL A 11 16.53 -5.19 -5.25
C VAL A 11 15.63 -4.94 -4.05
N MET A 12 15.49 -5.92 -3.17
CA MET A 12 14.74 -5.81 -1.91
C MET A 12 15.67 -6.05 -0.72
N SER A 13 15.51 -5.26 0.34
CA SER A 13 16.14 -5.55 1.64
C SER A 13 15.48 -6.78 2.28
N ASP A 14 16.19 -7.48 3.18
CA ASP A 14 15.65 -8.63 3.90
C ASP A 14 14.33 -8.32 4.62
N LEU A 15 14.21 -7.11 5.20
CA LEU A 15 13.00 -6.63 5.88
C LEU A 15 11.82 -6.30 4.93
N ARG A 16 12.03 -6.28 3.62
CA ARG A 16 10.98 -6.04 2.61
C ARG A 16 10.67 -7.28 1.76
N LYS A 17 11.21 -8.45 2.12
CA LYS A 17 10.86 -9.71 1.48
C LYS A 17 9.42 -10.12 1.75
N GLU A 18 8.88 -9.72 2.91
CA GLU A 18 7.55 -10.11 3.38
C GLU A 18 6.57 -8.93 3.39
N ILE A 19 6.45 -8.22 2.26
CA ILE A 19 5.42 -7.18 2.11
C ILE A 19 4.01 -7.82 2.06
N ILE A 20 3.06 -7.22 2.77
CA ILE A 20 1.64 -7.60 2.73
C ILE A 20 1.04 -7.03 1.44
N ARG A 21 0.90 -7.90 0.43
CA ARG A 21 0.36 -7.53 -0.88
C ARG A 21 -1.16 -7.60 -0.91
N MET A 22 -1.76 -6.60 -1.55
CA MET A 22 -3.17 -6.62 -1.90
C MET A 22 -3.48 -7.75 -2.89
N PRO A 23 -4.59 -8.49 -2.70
CA PRO A 23 -5.02 -9.51 -3.63
C PRO A 23 -5.20 -8.94 -5.05
N GLU A 24 -4.79 -9.70 -6.07
CA GLU A 24 -4.87 -9.24 -7.47
C GLU A 24 -6.29 -8.87 -7.91
N VAL A 25 -7.31 -9.55 -7.36
CA VAL A 25 -8.74 -9.28 -7.62
C VAL A 25 -9.17 -7.85 -7.30
N ILE A 26 -8.42 -7.13 -6.45
CA ILE A 26 -8.70 -5.70 -6.16
C ILE A 26 -8.57 -4.84 -7.42
N GLN A 27 -7.81 -5.26 -8.42
CA GLN A 27 -7.70 -4.51 -9.69
C GLN A 27 -9.01 -4.48 -10.48
N GLU A 28 -9.92 -5.43 -10.23
CA GLU A 28 -11.23 -5.53 -10.91
C GLU A 28 -12.27 -4.54 -10.35
N CYS A 29 -12.04 -3.97 -9.16
CA CYS A 29 -13.01 -3.10 -8.53
C CYS A 29 -13.02 -1.67 -9.14
N SER A 30 -14.18 -1.01 -9.09
CA SER A 30 -14.32 0.38 -9.53
C SER A 30 -13.48 1.34 -8.67
N GLY A 31 -13.44 1.13 -7.36
CA GLY A 31 -12.75 2.03 -6.43
C GLY A 31 -13.40 3.42 -6.32
N ILE A 32 -12.74 4.31 -5.59
CA ILE A 32 -13.20 5.68 -5.32
C ILE A 32 -12.09 6.66 -5.72
N PHE A 33 -12.43 7.71 -6.47
CA PHE A 33 -11.49 8.80 -6.74
C PHE A 33 -11.51 9.82 -5.60
N ILE A 34 -10.37 9.99 -4.92
CA ILE A 34 -10.17 11.01 -3.88
C ILE A 34 -8.94 11.84 -4.27
N TYR A 35 -9.12 13.16 -4.43
CA TYR A 35 -8.06 14.09 -4.84
C TYR A 35 -7.24 13.62 -6.06
N GLY A 36 -7.92 13.07 -7.08
CA GLY A 36 -7.29 12.58 -8.32
C GLY A 36 -6.60 11.21 -8.21
N ARG A 37 -6.64 10.55 -7.04
CA ARG A 37 -6.13 9.18 -6.83
C ARG A 37 -7.29 8.19 -6.78
N ARG A 38 -7.19 7.08 -7.52
CA ARG A 38 -8.16 5.98 -7.48
C ARG A 38 -7.78 5.01 -6.37
N ILE A 39 -8.57 4.98 -5.31
CA ILE A 39 -8.41 4.08 -4.16
C ILE A 39 -9.26 2.83 -4.42
N ARG A 40 -8.63 1.65 -4.47
CA ARG A 40 -9.29 0.36 -4.66
C ARG A 40 -9.17 -0.55 -3.42
N SER A 41 -8.16 -0.31 -2.61
CA SER A 41 -7.90 -1.02 -1.35
C SER A 41 -7.76 -0.06 -0.18
N VAL A 42 -8.27 -0.46 0.98
CA VAL A 42 -8.11 0.27 2.24
C VAL A 42 -7.62 -0.70 3.30
N LEU A 43 -6.47 -0.41 3.90
CA LEU A 43 -5.93 -1.13 5.05
C LEU A 43 -6.49 -0.54 6.33
N PHE A 44 -7.19 -1.35 7.13
CA PHE A 44 -7.68 -0.96 8.45
C PHE A 44 -6.73 -1.48 9.54
N SER A 45 -5.86 -0.61 10.07
CA SER A 45 -4.89 -0.96 11.10
C SER A 45 -4.37 0.28 11.82
N THR A 46 -3.88 0.11 13.04
CA THR A 46 -3.10 1.11 13.79
C THR A 46 -1.63 0.73 13.95
N ASP A 47 -1.25 -0.49 13.55
CA ASP A 47 0.14 -0.96 13.65
C ASP A 47 0.98 -0.34 12.52
N VAL A 48 1.96 0.47 12.93
CA VAL A 48 2.87 1.19 12.03
C VAL A 48 3.67 0.24 11.13
N SER A 49 4.06 -0.93 11.63
CA SER A 49 4.82 -1.92 10.87
C SER A 49 3.98 -2.51 9.74
N ILE A 50 2.70 -2.80 10.02
CA ILE A 50 1.75 -3.30 9.03
C ILE A 50 1.45 -2.23 7.97
N ILE A 51 1.26 -0.98 8.40
CA ILE A 51 1.05 0.16 7.50
C ILE A 51 2.25 0.40 6.58
N ALA A 52 3.46 0.38 7.13
CA ALA A 52 4.69 0.66 6.38
C ALA A 52 5.13 -0.49 5.45
N ASN A 53 4.57 -1.68 5.66
CA ASN A 53 4.92 -2.91 4.94
C ASN A 53 3.72 -3.51 4.17
N SER A 54 2.84 -2.66 3.66
CA SER A 54 1.73 -3.02 2.77
C SER A 54 1.72 -2.14 1.52
N ASP A 55 1.12 -2.63 0.43
CA ASP A 55 0.88 -1.89 -0.82
C ASP A 55 -0.59 -1.45 -1.02
N ALA A 56 -1.38 -1.39 0.07
CA ALA A 56 -2.73 -0.85 0.02
C ALA A 56 -2.76 0.63 -0.44
N ASP A 57 -3.79 1.03 -1.19
CA ASP A 57 -3.89 2.38 -1.76
C ASP A 57 -4.13 3.46 -0.70
N ALA A 58 -4.80 3.10 0.40
CA ALA A 58 -5.09 4.00 1.51
C ALA A 58 -5.12 3.24 2.86
N VAL A 59 -4.93 3.99 3.94
CA VAL A 59 -5.00 3.48 5.32
C VAL A 59 -6.18 4.14 6.02
N LEU A 60 -7.03 3.34 6.64
CA LEU A 60 -8.02 3.77 7.60
C LEU A 60 -7.49 3.44 8.99
N ALA A 61 -6.80 4.40 9.60
CA ALA A 61 -6.29 4.26 10.96
C ALA A 61 -7.14 5.13 11.90
N VAL A 62 -7.71 4.53 12.95
CA VAL A 62 -8.22 5.29 14.09
C VAL A 62 -7.12 5.29 15.14
N TYR A 63 -6.30 6.33 15.13
CA TYR A 63 -5.34 6.57 16.21
C TYR A 63 -6.13 7.04 17.44
N PRO A 64 -6.15 6.31 18.57
CA PRO A 64 -7.02 6.61 19.71
C PRO A 64 -6.46 7.73 20.61
N PHE A 65 -5.64 8.64 20.08
CA PHE A 65 -5.13 9.76 20.85
C PHE A 65 -5.90 11.02 20.49
N THR A 66 -6.39 11.68 21.53
CA THR A 66 -6.90 13.05 21.46
C THR A 66 -5.82 13.92 20.81
N PRO A 67 -6.14 14.79 19.84
CA PRO A 67 -5.16 15.69 19.25
C PRO A 67 -4.51 16.51 20.37
N HIS A 68 -3.30 16.12 20.78
CA HIS A 68 -2.53 16.83 21.76
C HIS A 68 -1.63 17.78 20.98
N PRO A 69 -1.69 19.10 21.20
CA PRO A 69 -0.99 20.10 20.38
C PRO A 69 0.54 20.07 20.47
N ALA A 70 1.13 19.01 21.06
CA ALA A 70 2.57 18.84 21.22
C ALA A 70 3.24 18.03 20.09
N ILE A 71 2.47 17.57 19.10
CA ILE A 71 2.98 16.90 17.88
C ILE A 71 2.22 17.40 16.66
#